data_AF-A0A7N9D3S0-F1
#
_entry.id   AF-A0A7N9D3S0-F1
#
_cell.length_a   1.000
_cell.length_b   1.000
_cell.length_c   1.000
_cell.angle_alpha   90.00
_cell.angle_beta   90.00
_cell.angle_gamma   90.00
#
_symmetry.space_group_name_H-M   'P 1'
#
loop_
_entity.id
_entity.type
_entity.pdbx_description
1 polymer ?
#
loop_
_entity_poly.entity_id
_entity_poly.type
_entity_poly.pdbx_seq_one_letter_code
_entity_poly.pdbx_strand_id
1 'polypeptide(L)'
;MSQWNQVQQLEIKFLEQVDQFYDDNFPMEIRHLLAQWIENQDWEAASNNETMATILLQNLLIQLDEQLGRVSKEKNLLLIHNLKRIRKVLQGKFHGNPMHVAVVISNCLREERRILAAANMPVQGPLEKSLQSSSVSERQRNVEHKVAAIKNSVQMTEQDTKYLEDLQDEFDYRYKTIQTMDQSDKNSAMMNQEVLTLQEMLNSLDFKRKEALSKMTQIIHETDLLMNNMLIEELQDWKRRQQIACIGGPLHNGLDQLQNCFTLLAESLFQLRRQLEKLEEQSTKMTYEGDPIPVQRIHMLERVTFLIYNLFKNSFVVERQPCMPTHPQRPLVLKTLIQFTVKLRLLIKLPELNYQVKVKASIDKNVSTLSNRRFVLCGTNVKAMSIEESSNGSLSVEFRHLQPKEMKSSAGGKGNEGCHMVTEELHSITFETQICLYGLTIDLETSSLPVVMISNVSQLPNAWASIIWYNVSTNDSQSNLATVMVTSPGPSSARNTYLVNHLPFGHGLKQYWI
;
A
#
# COMPACT_ATOMS: atom_id res chain seq x y z
N MET A 1 -28.18 13.65 -19.43
CA MET A 1 -27.68 12.62 -18.49
C MET A 1 -28.65 12.56 -17.33
N SER A 2 -28.97 11.36 -16.83
CA SER A 2 -29.81 11.21 -15.63
C SER A 2 -29.13 11.84 -14.41
N GLN A 3 -29.94 12.25 -13.43
CA GLN A 3 -29.49 12.71 -12.13
C GLN A 3 -28.62 11.63 -11.45
N TRP A 4 -29.02 10.35 -11.58
CA TRP A 4 -28.25 9.23 -11.04
C TRP A 4 -26.83 9.11 -11.62
N ASN A 5 -26.67 9.33 -12.93
CA ASN A 5 -25.34 9.28 -13.54
C ASN A 5 -24.42 10.40 -13.02
N GLN A 6 -24.99 11.56 -12.66
CA GLN A 6 -24.22 12.64 -12.03
C GLN A 6 -23.83 12.27 -10.60
N VAL A 7 -24.74 11.65 -9.84
CA VAL A 7 -24.47 11.16 -8.48
C VAL A 7 -23.32 10.15 -8.48
N GLN A 8 -23.32 9.20 -9.42
CA GLN A 8 -22.26 8.18 -9.53
C GLN A 8 -20.87 8.74 -9.83
N GLN A 9 -20.77 9.97 -10.31
CA GLN A 9 -19.50 10.64 -10.61
C GLN A 9 -18.97 11.48 -9.44
N LEU A 10 -19.69 11.53 -8.32
CA LEU A 10 -19.27 12.29 -7.14
C LEU A 10 -18.08 11.64 -6.42
N GLU A 11 -17.35 12.46 -5.66
CA GLU A 11 -16.31 11.98 -4.75
C GLU A 11 -16.91 11.06 -3.66
N ILE A 12 -16.10 10.12 -3.16
CA ILE A 12 -16.51 9.08 -2.18
C ILE A 12 -17.24 9.68 -0.97
N LYS A 13 -16.80 10.84 -0.45
CA LYS A 13 -17.44 11.52 0.69
C LYS A 13 -18.91 11.91 0.46
N PHE A 14 -19.29 12.17 -0.79
CA PHE A 14 -20.67 12.47 -1.16
C PHE A 14 -21.43 11.19 -1.50
N LEU A 15 -20.78 10.18 -2.06
CA LEU A 15 -21.37 8.86 -2.26
C LEU A 15 -21.74 8.20 -0.92
N GLU A 16 -20.94 8.37 0.14
CA GLU A 16 -21.28 7.93 1.50
C GLU A 16 -22.52 8.63 2.04
N GLN A 17 -22.72 9.92 1.74
CA GLN A 17 -23.94 10.64 2.11
C GLN A 17 -25.15 10.09 1.32
N VAL A 18 -24.95 9.70 0.07
CA VAL A 18 -25.99 9.06 -0.74
C VAL A 18 -26.39 7.72 -0.16
N ASP A 19 -25.42 6.88 0.21
CA ASP A 19 -25.66 5.57 0.82
C ASP A 19 -26.50 5.66 2.11
N GLN A 20 -26.27 6.68 2.94
CA GLN A 20 -26.94 6.83 4.24
C GLN A 20 -28.46 7.00 4.20
N PHE A 21 -29.04 7.49 3.09
CA PHE A 21 -30.49 7.69 2.99
C PHE A 21 -31.22 6.71 2.07
N TYR A 22 -30.49 5.78 1.43
CA TYR A 22 -31.09 4.65 0.72
C TYR A 22 -31.20 3.46 1.68
N ASP A 23 -32.43 3.09 2.04
CA ASP A 23 -32.72 2.03 3.00
C ASP A 23 -33.79 1.05 2.47
N ASP A 24 -34.28 0.17 3.36
CA ASP A 24 -35.35 -0.79 3.04
C ASP A 24 -36.70 -0.15 2.67
N ASN A 25 -36.87 1.17 2.80
CA ASN A 25 -38.07 1.89 2.38
C ASN A 25 -38.02 2.23 0.89
N PHE A 26 -36.83 2.55 0.36
CA PHE A 26 -36.63 2.68 -1.07
C PHE A 26 -35.23 2.14 -1.47
N PRO A 27 -35.15 0.87 -1.88
CA PRO A 27 -33.88 0.22 -2.19
C PRO A 27 -33.12 0.87 -3.36
N MET A 28 -31.79 1.03 -3.19
CA MET A 28 -30.91 1.64 -4.20
C MET A 28 -30.93 0.88 -5.53
N GLU A 29 -31.21 -0.42 -5.54
CA GLU A 29 -31.33 -1.23 -6.76
C GLU A 29 -32.47 -0.75 -7.66
N ILE A 30 -33.60 -0.32 -7.09
CA ILE A 30 -34.71 0.26 -7.87
C ILE A 30 -34.30 1.62 -8.40
N ARG A 31 -33.69 2.44 -7.54
CA ARG A 31 -33.18 3.76 -7.92
C ARG A 31 -32.21 3.68 -9.10
N HIS A 32 -31.33 2.67 -9.09
CA HIS A 32 -30.31 2.43 -10.10
C HIS A 32 -30.91 1.91 -11.41
N LEU A 33 -31.72 0.85 -11.36
CA LEU A 33 -32.25 0.19 -12.56
C LEU A 33 -33.34 1.00 -13.27
N LEU A 34 -34.13 1.76 -12.51
CA LEU A 34 -35.24 2.55 -13.04
C LEU A 34 -34.94 4.06 -13.03
N ALA A 35 -33.67 4.44 -12.92
CA ALA A 35 -33.25 5.83 -12.73
C ALA A 35 -33.94 6.81 -13.68
N GLN A 36 -33.86 6.53 -14.99
CA GLN A 36 -34.45 7.39 -16.01
C GLN A 36 -35.97 7.46 -15.93
N TRP A 37 -36.64 6.34 -15.62
CA TRP A 37 -38.10 6.33 -15.50
C TRP A 37 -38.57 7.10 -14.27
N ILE A 38 -37.92 6.86 -13.12
CA ILE A 38 -38.20 7.52 -11.84
C ILE A 38 -38.04 9.04 -11.97
N GLU A 39 -36.95 9.50 -12.56
CA GLU A 39 -36.64 10.93 -12.71
C GLU A 39 -37.64 11.67 -13.62
N ASN A 40 -38.34 10.96 -14.50
CA ASN A 40 -39.32 11.52 -15.43
C ASN A 40 -40.74 11.65 -14.83
N GLN A 41 -40.99 11.15 -13.61
CA GLN A 41 -42.30 11.25 -12.98
C GLN A 41 -42.37 12.43 -12.00
N ASP A 42 -43.55 13.03 -11.87
CA ASP A 42 -43.81 14.08 -10.89
C ASP A 42 -44.23 13.51 -9.54
N TRP A 43 -43.23 13.06 -8.78
CA TRP A 43 -43.44 12.49 -7.43
C TRP A 43 -43.89 13.53 -6.40
N GLU A 44 -43.62 14.81 -6.63
CA GLU A 44 -44.03 15.89 -5.74
C GLU A 44 -45.52 16.17 -5.86
N ALA A 45 -46.06 16.26 -7.08
CA ALA A 45 -47.50 16.31 -7.29
C ALA A 45 -48.21 15.05 -6.77
N ALA A 46 -47.62 13.87 -7.01
CA ALA A 46 -48.16 12.61 -6.54
C ALA A 46 -48.18 12.49 -5.01
N SER A 47 -47.25 13.13 -4.30
CA SER A 47 -47.24 13.14 -2.83
C SER A 47 -48.43 13.87 -2.19
N ASN A 48 -49.18 14.65 -2.98
CA ASN A 48 -50.37 15.40 -2.57
C ASN A 48 -51.67 14.90 -3.24
N ASN A 49 -51.61 13.84 -4.05
CA ASN A 49 -52.77 13.29 -4.76
C ASN A 49 -52.77 11.75 -4.77
N GLU A 50 -53.68 11.15 -4.01
CA GLU A 50 -53.78 9.70 -3.81
C GLU A 50 -54.02 8.92 -5.09
N THR A 51 -54.84 9.45 -6.01
CA THR A 51 -55.11 8.78 -7.30
C THR A 51 -53.87 8.73 -8.17
N MET A 52 -53.10 9.83 -8.20
CA MET A 52 -51.85 9.93 -8.95
C MET A 52 -50.77 9.03 -8.33
N ALA A 53 -50.65 9.03 -7.01
CA ALA A 53 -49.73 8.15 -6.29
C ALA A 53 -50.02 6.66 -6.52
N THR A 54 -51.30 6.28 -6.57
CA THR A 54 -51.74 4.91 -6.85
C THR A 54 -51.35 4.48 -8.26
N ILE A 55 -51.57 5.35 -9.26
CA ILE A 55 -51.18 5.08 -10.66
C ILE A 55 -49.66 4.94 -10.78
N LEU A 56 -48.89 5.84 -10.15
CA LEU A 56 -47.42 5.79 -10.22
C LEU A 56 -46.85 4.56 -9.49
N LEU A 57 -47.44 4.14 -8.37
CA LEU A 57 -47.04 2.91 -7.68
C LEU A 57 -47.28 1.68 -8.58
N GLN A 58 -48.43 1.60 -9.25
CA GLN A 58 -48.71 0.51 -10.19
C GLN A 58 -47.73 0.51 -11.36
N ASN A 59 -47.45 1.68 -11.94
CA ASN A 59 -46.48 1.81 -13.04
C ASN A 59 -45.06 1.45 -12.60
N LEU A 60 -44.65 1.80 -11.38
CA LEU A 60 -43.37 1.40 -10.81
C LEU A 60 -43.25 -0.13 -10.70
N LEU A 61 -44.31 -0.81 -10.27
CA LEU A 61 -44.33 -2.28 -10.19
C LEU A 61 -44.26 -2.94 -11.58
N ILE A 62 -44.89 -2.35 -12.60
CA ILE A 62 -44.82 -2.80 -13.99
C ILE A 62 -43.38 -2.66 -14.52
N GLN A 63 -42.75 -1.49 -14.29
CA GLN A 63 -41.36 -1.26 -14.68
C GLN A 63 -40.40 -2.23 -13.98
N LEU A 64 -40.66 -2.55 -12.70
CA LEU A 64 -39.88 -3.55 -11.95
C LEU A 64 -40.03 -4.96 -12.54
N ASP A 65 -41.23 -5.34 -13.00
CA ASP A 65 -41.48 -6.62 -13.69
C ASP A 65 -40.74 -6.70 -15.03
N GLU A 66 -40.76 -5.62 -15.80
CA GLU A 66 -40.04 -5.55 -17.07
C GLU A 66 -38.53 -5.73 -16.86
N GLN A 67 -37.95 -5.08 -15.85
CA GLN A 67 -36.54 -5.27 -15.49
C GLN A 67 -36.25 -6.68 -14.98
N LEU A 68 -37.14 -7.25 -14.15
CA LEU A 68 -37.00 -8.62 -13.70
C LEU A 68 -37.04 -9.61 -14.87
N GLY A 69 -37.86 -9.34 -15.90
CA GLY A 69 -37.89 -10.10 -17.15
C GLY A 69 -36.59 -10.00 -17.97
N ARG A 70 -35.95 -8.82 -18.00
CA ARG A 70 -34.64 -8.60 -18.65
C ARG A 70 -33.52 -9.34 -17.91
N VAL A 71 -33.39 -9.11 -16.60
CA VAL A 71 -32.36 -9.73 -15.75
C VAL A 71 -32.50 -11.25 -15.71
N SER A 72 -33.74 -11.77 -15.78
CA SER A 72 -33.98 -13.21 -15.86
C SER A 72 -33.38 -13.85 -17.13
N LYS A 73 -33.32 -13.12 -18.25
CA LYS A 73 -32.66 -13.58 -19.48
C LYS A 73 -31.14 -13.62 -19.34
N GLU A 74 -30.58 -12.71 -18.55
CA GLU A 74 -29.13 -12.61 -18.25
C GLU A 74 -28.66 -13.62 -17.19
N LYS A 75 -29.58 -14.39 -16.59
CA LYS A 75 -29.31 -15.42 -15.56
C LYS A 75 -28.58 -14.91 -14.32
N ASN A 76 -28.69 -13.62 -13.98
CA ASN A 76 -28.14 -13.07 -12.74
C ASN A 76 -29.01 -13.46 -11.53
N LEU A 77 -28.76 -14.65 -10.97
CA LEU A 77 -29.56 -15.21 -9.86
C LEU A 77 -29.68 -14.29 -8.65
N LEU A 78 -28.59 -13.59 -8.30
CA LEU A 78 -28.56 -12.66 -7.17
C LEU A 78 -29.51 -11.48 -7.40
N LEU A 79 -29.41 -10.84 -8.57
CA LEU A 79 -30.25 -9.69 -8.91
C LEU A 79 -31.72 -10.11 -9.06
N ILE A 80 -32.00 -11.28 -9.66
CA ILE A 80 -33.36 -11.84 -9.73
C ILE A 80 -33.95 -12.03 -8.32
N HIS A 81 -33.19 -12.62 -7.39
CA HIS A 81 -33.64 -12.82 -6.03
C HIS A 81 -33.93 -11.49 -5.32
N ASN A 82 -33.02 -10.51 -5.44
CA ASN A 82 -33.18 -9.19 -4.83
C ASN A 82 -34.41 -8.46 -5.39
N LEU A 83 -34.61 -8.43 -6.71
CA LEU A 83 -35.76 -7.77 -7.33
C LEU A 83 -37.09 -8.43 -6.93
N LYS A 84 -37.15 -9.77 -6.81
CA LYS A 84 -38.35 -10.47 -6.30
C LYS A 84 -38.68 -10.08 -4.85
N ARG A 85 -37.66 -10.01 -3.99
CA ARG A 85 -37.80 -9.59 -2.59
C ARG A 85 -38.31 -8.14 -2.52
N ILE A 86 -37.66 -7.25 -3.26
CA ILE A 86 -37.98 -5.82 -3.31
C ILE A 86 -39.41 -5.60 -3.81
N ARG A 87 -39.82 -6.29 -4.88
CA ARG A 87 -41.20 -6.25 -5.39
C ARG A 87 -42.22 -6.58 -4.30
N LYS A 88 -42.00 -7.67 -3.55
CA LYS A 88 -42.87 -8.10 -2.46
C LYS A 88 -42.92 -7.07 -1.32
N VAL A 89 -41.78 -6.45 -1.00
CA VAL A 89 -41.69 -5.40 0.03
C VAL A 89 -42.42 -4.13 -0.41
N LEU A 90 -42.22 -3.65 -1.64
CA LEU A 90 -42.92 -2.48 -2.16
C LEU A 90 -44.44 -2.69 -2.18
N GLN A 91 -44.89 -3.86 -2.65
CA GLN A 91 -46.30 -4.19 -2.68
C GLN A 91 -46.89 -4.31 -1.27
N GLY A 92 -46.18 -4.95 -0.32
CA GLY A 92 -46.67 -5.09 1.05
C GLY A 92 -46.70 -3.76 1.84
N LYS A 93 -45.68 -2.91 1.69
CA LYS A 93 -45.54 -1.66 2.45
C LYS A 93 -46.42 -0.52 1.93
N PHE A 94 -46.54 -0.36 0.62
CA PHE A 94 -47.13 0.86 0.02
C PHE A 94 -48.53 0.67 -0.56
N HIS A 95 -49.04 -0.57 -0.66
CA HIS A 95 -50.38 -0.81 -1.22
C HIS A 95 -51.50 -0.18 -0.38
N GLY A 96 -51.34 -0.12 0.95
CA GLY A 96 -52.29 0.56 1.84
C GLY A 96 -52.08 2.07 1.98
N ASN A 97 -50.97 2.61 1.47
CA ASN A 97 -50.68 4.05 1.49
C ASN A 97 -49.76 4.44 0.31
N PRO A 98 -50.29 4.58 -0.92
CA PRO A 98 -49.51 4.90 -2.11
C PRO A 98 -48.84 6.27 -2.05
N MET A 99 -49.42 7.20 -1.29
CA MET A 99 -48.87 8.54 -1.08
C MET A 99 -47.50 8.49 -0.39
N HIS A 100 -47.31 7.53 0.52
CA HIS A 100 -46.06 7.36 1.22
C HIS A 100 -44.89 7.01 0.28
N VAL A 101 -45.10 6.20 -0.76
CA VAL A 101 -44.03 5.91 -1.73
C VAL A 101 -43.64 7.16 -2.53
N ALA A 102 -44.61 8.00 -2.89
CA ALA A 102 -44.36 9.24 -3.61
C ALA A 102 -43.55 10.24 -2.76
N VAL A 103 -43.88 10.35 -1.47
CA VAL A 103 -43.09 11.15 -0.51
C VAL A 103 -41.66 10.63 -0.39
N VAL A 104 -41.47 9.32 -0.22
CA VAL A 104 -40.14 8.72 -0.07
C VAL A 104 -39.29 8.96 -1.31
N ILE A 105 -39.80 8.67 -2.50
CA ILE A 105 -39.05 8.85 -3.76
C ILE A 105 -38.76 10.34 -4.00
N SER A 106 -39.73 11.23 -3.77
CA SER A 106 -39.53 12.67 -3.89
C SER A 106 -38.43 13.20 -2.95
N ASN A 107 -38.44 12.73 -1.69
CA ASN A 107 -37.41 13.09 -0.71
C ASN A 107 -36.02 12.60 -1.12
N CYS A 108 -35.89 11.35 -1.59
CA CYS A 108 -34.61 10.81 -2.07
C CYS A 108 -34.08 11.63 -3.25
N LEU A 109 -34.91 11.93 -4.26
CA LEU A 109 -34.51 12.74 -5.41
C LEU A 109 -34.14 14.17 -5.02
N ARG A 110 -34.81 14.75 -4.02
CA ARG A 110 -34.49 16.09 -3.50
C ARG A 110 -33.16 16.09 -2.76
N GLU A 111 -32.89 15.06 -1.95
CA GLU A 111 -31.65 14.96 -1.19
C GLU A 111 -30.44 14.72 -2.10
N GLU A 112 -30.58 13.89 -3.14
CA GLU A 112 -29.58 13.77 -4.20
C GLU A 112 -29.28 15.13 -4.86
N ARG A 113 -30.31 15.91 -5.22
CA ARG A 113 -30.12 17.27 -5.78
C ARG A 113 -29.40 18.19 -4.80
N ARG A 114 -29.69 18.09 -3.50
CA ARG A 114 -29.01 18.87 -2.46
C ARG A 114 -27.52 18.51 -2.39
N ILE A 115 -27.18 17.23 -2.45
CA ILE A 115 -25.80 16.74 -2.43
C ILE A 115 -25.05 17.15 -3.70
N LEU A 116 -25.68 17.03 -4.87
CA LEU A 116 -25.11 17.51 -6.13
C LEU A 116 -24.84 19.02 -6.09
N ALA A 117 -25.75 19.81 -5.52
CA ALA A 117 -25.55 21.24 -5.35
C ALA A 117 -24.39 21.53 -4.38
N ALA A 118 -24.31 20.81 -3.26
CA ALA A 118 -23.23 20.93 -2.29
C ALA A 118 -21.86 20.56 -2.88
N ALA A 119 -21.80 19.53 -3.73
CA ALA A 119 -20.58 19.13 -4.43
C ALA A 119 -20.08 20.17 -5.44
N ASN A 120 -20.99 20.97 -6.00
CA ASN A 120 -20.69 22.02 -6.97
C ASN A 120 -20.41 23.40 -6.33
N MET A 121 -20.49 23.53 -5.00
CA MET A 121 -20.15 24.78 -4.32
C MET A 121 -18.64 25.00 -4.32
N PRO A 122 -18.15 26.20 -4.73
CA PRO A 122 -16.73 26.51 -4.64
C PRO A 122 -16.30 26.55 -3.17
N VAL A 123 -15.43 25.60 -2.80
CA VAL A 123 -14.93 25.40 -1.44
C VAL A 123 -14.14 26.62 -0.96
N GLN A 124 -14.66 27.34 0.03
CA GLN A 124 -13.93 28.36 0.79
C GLN A 124 -13.16 27.68 1.93
N GLY A 125 -11.89 27.32 1.72
CA GLY A 125 -11.03 26.82 2.79
C GLY A 125 -9.65 26.34 2.33
N PRO A 126 -8.53 26.81 2.93
CA PRO A 126 -7.19 26.31 2.64
C PRO A 126 -6.96 24.84 3.05
N LEU A 127 -7.74 24.32 4.00
CA LEU A 127 -7.50 23.02 4.64
C LEU A 127 -8.04 21.82 3.83
N GLU A 128 -9.13 21.99 3.08
CA GLU A 128 -9.73 20.90 2.28
C GLU A 128 -9.01 20.68 0.93
N LYS A 129 -8.26 21.67 0.43
CA LYS A 129 -7.35 21.49 -0.71
C LYS A 129 -6.22 20.49 -0.41
N SER A 130 -5.82 20.36 0.86
CA SER A 130 -4.81 19.39 1.29
C SER A 130 -5.36 17.97 1.47
N LEU A 131 -6.68 17.81 1.59
CA LEU A 131 -7.37 16.53 1.75
C LEU A 131 -7.86 15.95 0.43
N GLN A 132 -7.69 16.67 -0.68
CA GLN A 132 -8.01 16.17 -2.01
C GLN A 132 -7.05 15.04 -2.40
N SER A 133 -7.64 13.86 -2.57
CA SER A 133 -7.05 12.64 -3.13
C SER A 133 -6.37 12.84 -4.50
N SER A 134 -6.56 13.98 -5.17
CA SER A 134 -5.97 14.30 -6.47
C SER A 134 -4.44 14.46 -6.41
N SER A 135 -3.92 15.19 -5.42
CA SER A 135 -2.48 15.47 -5.30
C SER A 135 -1.67 14.22 -4.93
N VAL A 136 -2.17 13.43 -3.98
CA VAL A 136 -1.59 12.13 -3.59
C VAL A 136 -1.66 11.13 -4.75
N SER A 137 -2.78 11.09 -5.47
CA SER A 137 -2.93 10.22 -6.65
C SER A 137 -2.00 10.61 -7.80
N GLU A 138 -1.72 11.90 -7.99
CA GLU A 138 -0.80 12.39 -9.02
C GLU A 138 0.66 12.06 -8.68
N ARG A 139 1.06 12.28 -7.42
CA ARG A 139 2.40 11.93 -6.93
C ARG A 139 2.67 10.43 -7.06
N GLN A 140 1.68 9.61 -6.70
CA GLN A 140 1.79 8.15 -6.81
C GLN A 140 1.90 7.67 -8.26
N ARG A 141 1.10 8.24 -9.18
CA ARG A 141 1.22 7.97 -10.62
C ARG A 141 2.60 8.36 -11.17
N ASN A 142 3.16 9.48 -10.71
CA ASN A 142 4.50 9.91 -11.12
C ASN A 142 5.58 8.89 -10.70
N VAL A 143 5.48 8.33 -9.48
CA VAL A 143 6.37 7.25 -9.03
C VAL A 143 6.25 6.02 -9.94
N GLU A 144 5.03 5.56 -10.20
CA GLU A 144 4.77 4.41 -11.08
C GLU A 144 5.35 4.61 -12.49
N HIS A 145 5.15 5.79 -13.08
CA HIS A 145 5.71 6.12 -14.39
C HIS A 145 7.24 6.10 -14.41
N LYS A 146 7.90 6.64 -13.38
CA LYS A 146 9.37 6.61 -13.27
C LYS A 146 9.92 5.21 -13.04
N VAL A 147 9.27 4.39 -12.21
CA VAL A 147 9.65 2.98 -12.02
C VAL A 147 9.55 2.22 -13.35
N ALA A 148 8.46 2.43 -14.11
CA ALA A 148 8.28 1.81 -15.42
C ALA A 148 9.34 2.27 -16.42
N ALA A 149 9.72 3.56 -16.42
CA ALA A 149 10.78 4.09 -17.26
C ALA A 149 12.13 3.43 -16.96
N ILE A 150 12.51 3.29 -15.68
CA ILE A 150 13.73 2.60 -15.26
C ILE A 150 13.72 1.13 -15.73
N LYS A 151 12.60 0.42 -15.54
CA LYS A 151 12.46 -0.96 -15.99
C LYS A 151 12.70 -1.10 -17.50
N ASN A 152 12.12 -0.20 -18.29
CA ASN A 152 12.33 -0.18 -19.74
C ASN A 152 13.80 0.10 -20.09
N SER A 153 14.44 1.08 -19.43
CA SER A 153 15.87 1.37 -19.63
C SER A 153 16.77 0.18 -19.31
N VAL A 154 16.51 -0.53 -18.21
CA VAL A 154 17.24 -1.77 -17.84
C VAL A 154 17.06 -2.88 -18.88
N GLN A 155 15.86 -3.00 -19.45
CA GLN A 155 15.60 -3.96 -20.52
C GLN A 155 16.36 -3.60 -21.80
N MET A 156 16.47 -2.31 -22.14
CA MET A 156 17.27 -1.85 -23.28
C MET A 156 18.77 -2.13 -23.06
N THR A 157 19.31 -1.88 -21.86
CA THR A 157 20.72 -2.20 -21.59
C THR A 157 21.01 -3.70 -21.59
N GLU A 158 20.01 -4.55 -21.29
CA GLU A 158 20.15 -6.00 -21.45
C GLU A 158 20.35 -6.39 -22.92
N GLN A 159 19.59 -5.76 -23.83
CA GLN A 159 19.73 -5.97 -25.27
C GLN A 159 21.10 -5.48 -25.76
N ASP A 160 21.55 -4.31 -25.29
CA ASP A 160 22.89 -3.79 -25.59
C ASP A 160 24.00 -4.75 -25.10
N THR A 161 23.82 -5.35 -23.91
CA THR A 161 24.78 -6.32 -23.34
C THR A 161 24.84 -7.62 -24.14
N LYS A 162 23.69 -8.10 -24.64
CA LYS A 162 23.63 -9.26 -25.56
C LYS A 162 24.30 -8.96 -26.89
N TYR A 163 24.03 -7.80 -27.48
CA TYR A 163 24.67 -7.40 -28.72
C TYR A 163 26.20 -7.27 -28.58
N LEU A 164 26.67 -6.77 -27.44
CA LEU A 164 28.09 -6.77 -27.09
C LEU A 164 28.69 -8.18 -27.03
N GLU A 165 27.94 -9.15 -26.51
CA GLU A 165 28.33 -10.57 -26.48
C GLU A 165 28.53 -11.09 -27.91
N ASP A 166 27.55 -10.90 -28.77
CA ASP A 166 27.58 -11.35 -30.17
C ASP A 166 28.75 -10.74 -30.95
N LEU A 167 29.00 -9.43 -30.78
CA LEU A 167 30.13 -8.74 -31.40
C LEU A 167 31.48 -9.29 -30.92
N GLN A 168 31.58 -9.61 -29.64
CA GLN A 168 32.81 -10.14 -29.05
C GLN A 168 33.07 -11.58 -29.53
N ASP A 169 32.03 -12.39 -29.64
CA ASP A 169 32.13 -13.74 -30.18
C ASP A 169 32.52 -13.74 -31.66
N GLU A 170 32.00 -12.79 -32.47
CA GLU A 170 32.44 -12.62 -33.86
C GLU A 170 33.93 -12.24 -33.93
N PHE A 171 34.36 -11.30 -33.07
CA PHE A 171 35.76 -10.90 -32.99
C PHE A 171 36.66 -12.09 -32.63
N ASP A 172 36.31 -12.84 -31.59
CA ASP A 172 37.07 -14.00 -31.12
C ASP A 172 37.17 -15.08 -32.20
N TYR A 173 36.07 -15.35 -32.91
CA TYR A 173 36.05 -16.29 -34.04
C TYR A 173 37.02 -15.87 -35.15
N ARG A 174 36.98 -14.60 -35.59
CA ARG A 174 37.88 -14.09 -36.64
C ARG A 174 39.33 -14.07 -36.18
N TYR A 175 39.58 -13.65 -34.94
CA TYR A 175 40.92 -13.61 -34.36
C TYR A 175 41.56 -15.00 -34.29
N LYS A 176 40.81 -16.02 -33.83
CA LYS A 176 41.26 -17.42 -33.81
C LYS A 176 41.52 -17.96 -35.20
N THR A 177 40.65 -17.64 -36.17
CA THR A 177 40.81 -18.06 -37.57
C THR A 177 42.16 -17.58 -38.13
N ILE A 178 42.53 -16.32 -37.87
CA ILE A 178 43.82 -15.75 -38.29
C ILE A 178 45.00 -16.41 -37.56
N GLN A 179 44.87 -16.69 -36.26
CA GLN A 179 45.94 -17.35 -35.51
C GLN A 179 46.27 -18.75 -36.03
N THR A 180 45.26 -19.48 -36.51
CA THR A 180 45.41 -20.85 -37.04
C THR A 180 45.94 -20.94 -38.46
N MET A 181 46.12 -19.82 -39.18
CA MET A 181 46.65 -19.82 -40.54
C MET A 181 48.18 -20.06 -40.60
N ASP A 182 48.62 -20.80 -41.63
CA ASP A 182 50.01 -21.17 -41.87
C ASP A 182 50.92 -19.95 -42.10
N GLN A 183 52.21 -20.08 -41.74
CA GLN A 183 53.17 -18.97 -41.77
C GLN A 183 53.45 -18.41 -43.19
N SER A 184 53.15 -19.16 -44.25
CA SER A 184 53.32 -18.72 -45.65
C SER A 184 52.31 -17.65 -46.09
N ASP A 185 51.13 -17.60 -45.47
CA ASP A 185 50.03 -16.70 -45.86
C ASP A 185 50.00 -15.37 -45.08
N LYS A 186 50.85 -15.23 -44.05
CA LYS A 186 50.88 -14.09 -43.12
C LYS A 186 51.39 -12.78 -43.73
N ASN A 187 52.06 -12.82 -44.88
CA ASN A 187 52.58 -11.63 -45.58
C ASN A 187 51.71 -11.19 -46.78
N SER A 188 50.48 -11.70 -46.88
CA SER A 188 49.55 -11.34 -47.96
C SER A 188 48.85 -9.99 -47.71
N ALA A 189 48.50 -9.26 -48.77
CA ALA A 189 47.69 -8.03 -48.66
C ALA A 189 46.32 -8.30 -47.99
N MET A 190 45.80 -9.52 -48.13
CA MET A 190 44.59 -9.98 -47.45
C MET A 190 44.74 -10.05 -45.93
N MET A 191 45.91 -10.48 -45.42
CA MET A 191 46.19 -10.51 -43.99
C MET A 191 46.19 -9.10 -43.39
N ASN A 192 46.82 -8.14 -44.07
CA ASN A 192 46.83 -6.74 -43.62
C ASN A 192 45.41 -6.16 -43.59
N GLN A 193 44.55 -6.54 -44.53
CA GLN A 193 43.16 -6.10 -44.55
C GLN A 193 42.34 -6.70 -43.40
N GLU A 194 42.53 -7.99 -43.09
CA GLU A 194 41.82 -8.62 -41.96
C GLU A 194 42.33 -8.14 -40.59
N VAL A 195 43.60 -7.75 -40.47
CA VAL A 195 44.11 -7.08 -39.26
C VAL A 195 43.44 -5.69 -39.08
N LEU A 196 43.23 -4.95 -40.16
CA LEU A 196 42.50 -3.68 -40.11
C LEU A 196 41.03 -3.87 -39.71
N THR A 197 40.35 -4.89 -40.25
CA THR A 197 38.96 -5.19 -39.85
C THR A 197 38.86 -5.59 -38.38
N LEU A 198 39.79 -6.40 -37.87
CA LEU A 198 39.85 -6.72 -36.43
C LEU A 198 40.07 -5.48 -35.57
N GLN A 199 40.92 -4.54 -36.00
CA GLN A 199 41.12 -3.28 -35.28
C GLN A 199 39.85 -2.43 -35.26
N GLU A 200 39.10 -2.36 -36.36
CA GLU A 200 37.79 -1.69 -36.42
C GLU A 200 36.76 -2.35 -35.49
N MET A 201 36.71 -3.68 -35.46
CA MET A 201 35.85 -4.43 -34.53
C MET A 201 36.23 -4.17 -33.08
N LEU A 202 37.52 -4.14 -32.74
CA LEU A 202 38.00 -3.82 -31.40
C LEU A 202 37.61 -2.40 -30.97
N ASN A 203 37.75 -1.41 -31.87
CA ASN A 203 37.34 -0.04 -31.61
C ASN A 203 35.82 0.06 -31.41
N SER A 204 35.03 -0.70 -32.18
CA SER A 204 33.58 -0.78 -32.03
C SER A 204 33.19 -1.41 -30.69
N LEU A 205 33.86 -2.49 -30.29
CA LEU A 205 33.67 -3.13 -28.98
C LEU A 205 33.98 -2.16 -27.83
N ASP A 206 35.10 -1.45 -27.89
CA ASP A 206 35.45 -0.43 -26.87
C ASP A 206 34.39 0.66 -26.78
N PHE A 207 33.97 1.23 -27.92
CA PHE A 207 32.91 2.23 -27.95
C PHE A 207 31.61 1.69 -27.33
N LYS A 208 31.20 0.47 -27.69
CA LYS A 208 29.97 -0.14 -27.19
C LYS A 208 30.04 -0.48 -25.71
N ARG A 209 31.20 -0.94 -25.20
CA ARG A 209 31.42 -1.16 -23.77
C ARG A 209 31.29 0.15 -22.98
N LYS A 210 31.90 1.23 -23.45
CA LYS A 210 31.77 2.57 -22.84
C LYS A 210 30.33 3.08 -22.85
N GLU A 211 29.63 2.91 -23.98
CA GLU A 211 28.23 3.29 -24.13
C GLU A 211 27.32 2.53 -23.13
N ALA A 212 27.49 1.21 -23.04
CA ALA A 212 26.71 0.36 -22.12
C ALA A 212 26.96 0.74 -20.65
N LEU A 213 28.22 0.92 -20.24
CA LEU A 213 28.57 1.33 -18.88
C LEU A 213 28.01 2.71 -18.53
N SER A 214 28.05 3.65 -19.47
CA SER A 214 27.47 4.99 -19.29
C SER A 214 25.95 4.93 -19.06
N LYS A 215 25.22 4.19 -19.91
CA LYS A 215 23.77 3.97 -19.76
C LYS A 215 23.43 3.31 -18.44
N MET A 216 24.14 2.25 -18.07
CA MET A 216 23.96 1.55 -16.79
C MET A 216 24.24 2.49 -15.59
N THR A 217 25.26 3.36 -15.68
CA THR A 217 25.55 4.35 -14.63
C THR A 217 24.42 5.36 -14.47
N GLN A 218 23.86 5.85 -15.57
CA GLN A 218 22.70 6.73 -15.55
C GLN A 218 21.49 6.05 -14.88
N ILE A 219 21.21 4.79 -15.22
CA ILE A 219 20.11 4.03 -14.61
C ILE A 219 20.29 3.88 -13.09
N ILE A 220 21.52 3.59 -12.63
CA ILE A 220 21.83 3.50 -11.19
C ILE A 220 21.55 4.83 -10.50
N HIS A 221 21.96 5.94 -11.12
CA HIS A 221 21.74 7.28 -10.59
C HIS A 221 20.25 7.64 -10.51
N GLU A 222 19.49 7.40 -11.59
CA GLU A 222 18.05 7.62 -11.62
C GLU A 222 17.30 6.76 -10.59
N THR A 223 17.74 5.51 -10.41
CA THR A 223 17.19 4.59 -9.41
C THR A 223 17.42 5.08 -7.99
N ASP A 224 18.62 5.55 -7.67
CA ASP A 224 18.94 6.09 -6.35
C ASP A 224 18.12 7.35 -6.03
N LEU A 225 18.00 8.26 -7.01
CA LEU A 225 17.17 9.48 -6.86
C LEU A 225 15.70 9.14 -6.65
N LEU A 226 15.15 8.21 -7.43
CA LEU A 226 13.76 7.78 -7.31
C LEU A 226 13.48 7.15 -5.93
N MET A 227 14.39 6.29 -5.47
CA MET A 227 14.26 5.60 -4.20
C MET A 227 14.25 6.59 -3.03
N ASN A 228 15.25 7.48 -2.96
CA ASN A 228 15.42 8.38 -1.82
C ASN A 228 14.42 9.54 -1.80
N ASN A 229 14.08 10.12 -2.94
CA ASN A 229 13.28 11.36 -2.98
C ASN A 229 11.77 11.12 -3.21
N MET A 230 11.38 9.91 -3.60
CA MET A 230 9.97 9.65 -3.92
C MET A 230 9.45 8.37 -3.26
N LEU A 231 10.10 7.23 -3.49
CA LEU A 231 9.56 5.95 -3.02
C LEU A 231 9.54 5.84 -1.49
N ILE A 232 10.63 6.26 -0.83
CA ILE A 232 10.70 6.27 0.64
C ILE A 232 9.72 7.29 1.21
N GLU A 233 9.57 8.47 0.62
CA GLU A 233 8.60 9.47 1.08
C GLU A 233 7.16 8.95 0.99
N GLU A 234 6.77 8.33 -0.13
CA GLU A 234 5.45 7.70 -0.28
C GLU A 234 5.20 6.60 0.76
N LEU A 235 6.24 5.83 1.08
CA LEU A 235 6.17 4.81 2.13
C LEU A 235 5.95 5.43 3.52
N GLN A 236 6.61 6.54 3.83
CA GLN A 236 6.41 7.27 5.09
C GLN A 236 5.00 7.86 5.15
N ASP A 237 4.51 8.44 4.05
CA ASP A 237 3.14 8.96 3.96
C ASP A 237 2.10 7.84 4.12
N TRP A 238 2.38 6.64 3.58
CA TRP A 238 1.53 5.47 3.83
C TRP A 238 1.56 5.04 5.30
N LYS A 239 2.74 4.97 5.94
CA LYS A 239 2.87 4.66 7.38
C LYS A 239 2.10 5.67 8.23
N ARG A 240 2.18 6.96 7.90
CA ARG A 240 1.44 8.02 8.58
C ARG A 240 -0.07 7.84 8.43
N ARG A 241 -0.55 7.53 7.23
CA ARG A 241 -1.97 7.22 6.99
C ARG A 241 -2.42 5.98 7.77
N GLN A 242 -1.60 4.92 7.83
CA GLN A 242 -1.88 3.74 8.65
C GLN A 242 -2.00 4.09 10.15
N GLN A 243 -1.11 4.95 10.65
CA GLN A 243 -1.12 5.43 12.02
C GLN A 243 -2.43 6.16 12.37
N ILE A 244 -2.89 7.06 11.48
CA ILE A 244 -4.15 7.79 11.65
C ILE A 244 -5.35 6.83 11.51
N ALA A 245 -5.30 5.87 10.59
CA ALA A 245 -6.35 4.85 10.43
C ALA A 245 -6.49 3.99 11.71
N CYS A 246 -5.40 3.71 12.42
CA CYS A 246 -5.46 2.95 13.68
C CYS A 246 -6.31 3.66 14.75
N ILE A 247 -6.35 4.99 14.77
CA ILE A 247 -7.14 5.78 15.73
C ILE A 247 -8.54 6.16 15.22
N GLY A 248 -9.00 5.55 14.12
CA GLY A 248 -10.33 5.77 13.54
C GLY A 248 -10.37 6.73 12.35
N GLY A 249 -9.22 7.06 11.76
CA GLY A 249 -9.16 7.78 10.49
C GLY A 249 -9.58 6.95 9.28
N PRO A 250 -9.70 7.57 8.09
CA PRO A 250 -10.10 6.88 6.88
C PRO A 250 -9.06 5.82 6.47
N LEU A 251 -9.53 4.62 6.14
CA LEU A 251 -8.71 3.56 5.57
C LEU A 251 -8.34 3.91 4.13
N HIS A 252 -7.06 3.80 3.77
CA HIS A 252 -6.62 4.04 2.40
C HIS A 252 -5.91 2.83 1.80
N ASN A 253 -6.35 2.44 0.60
CA ASN A 253 -5.76 1.36 -0.16
C ASN A 253 -4.64 1.91 -1.04
N GLY A 254 -3.38 1.82 -0.58
CA GLY A 254 -2.21 2.25 -1.34
C GLY A 254 -1.04 1.25 -1.36
N LEU A 255 -1.15 0.19 -0.55
CA LEU A 255 -0.04 -0.75 -0.35
C LEU A 255 0.24 -1.61 -1.59
N ASP A 256 -0.79 -1.90 -2.40
CA ASP A 256 -0.63 -2.69 -3.62
C ASP A 256 0.17 -1.92 -4.70
N GLN A 257 -0.08 -0.62 -4.83
CA GLN A 257 0.67 0.26 -5.74
C GLN A 257 2.14 0.37 -5.31
N LEU A 258 2.38 0.56 -4.00
CA LEU A 258 3.73 0.50 -3.44
C LEU A 258 4.37 -0.87 -3.68
N GLN A 259 3.66 -1.98 -3.45
CA GLN A 259 4.17 -3.33 -3.71
C GLN A 259 4.63 -3.47 -5.16
N ASN A 260 3.83 -2.98 -6.12
CA ASN A 260 4.20 -3.03 -7.53
C ASN A 260 5.46 -2.21 -7.81
N CYS A 261 5.55 -0.99 -7.29
CA CYS A 261 6.74 -0.13 -7.44
C CYS A 261 8.00 -0.79 -6.86
N PHE A 262 7.93 -1.27 -5.62
CA PHE A 262 9.05 -1.95 -4.95
C PHE A 262 9.46 -3.22 -5.69
N THR A 263 8.50 -4.03 -6.16
CA THR A 263 8.78 -5.27 -6.88
C THR A 263 9.45 -5.01 -8.23
N LEU A 264 8.91 -4.09 -9.03
CA LEU A 264 9.49 -3.74 -10.34
C LEU A 264 10.90 -3.13 -10.21
N LEU A 265 11.13 -2.31 -9.18
CA LEU A 265 12.44 -1.73 -8.92
C LEU A 265 13.44 -2.79 -8.47
N ALA A 266 13.01 -3.74 -7.62
CA ALA A 266 13.85 -4.86 -7.19
C ALA A 266 14.23 -5.76 -8.37
N GLU A 267 13.27 -6.14 -9.22
CA GLU A 267 13.52 -6.88 -10.47
C GLU A 267 14.56 -6.17 -11.36
N SER A 268 14.38 -4.85 -11.54
CA SER A 268 15.27 -4.02 -12.36
C SER A 268 16.70 -4.00 -11.80
N LEU A 269 16.86 -3.86 -10.48
CA LEU A 269 18.18 -3.89 -9.83
C LEU A 269 18.86 -5.26 -9.92
N PHE A 270 18.12 -6.36 -9.74
CA PHE A 270 18.68 -7.71 -9.91
C PHE A 270 19.03 -8.01 -11.37
N GLN A 271 18.24 -7.52 -12.32
CA GLN A 271 18.55 -7.63 -13.74
C GLN A 271 19.81 -6.85 -14.09
N LEU A 272 19.96 -5.61 -13.60
CA LEU A 272 21.16 -4.81 -13.79
C LEU A 272 22.40 -5.46 -13.16
N ARG A 273 22.27 -6.04 -11.97
CA ARG A 273 23.35 -6.82 -11.34
C ARG A 273 23.80 -7.99 -12.22
N ARG A 274 22.87 -8.77 -12.78
CA ARG A 274 23.18 -9.87 -13.71
C ARG A 274 23.85 -9.39 -14.98
N GLN A 275 23.47 -8.22 -15.52
CA GLN A 275 24.15 -7.62 -16.67
C GLN A 275 25.61 -7.27 -16.33
N LEU A 276 25.88 -6.71 -15.14
CA LEU A 276 27.24 -6.42 -14.67
C LEU A 276 28.09 -7.68 -14.46
N GLU A 277 27.49 -8.79 -14.01
CA GLU A 277 28.17 -10.10 -13.92
C GLU A 277 28.50 -10.66 -15.31
N LYS A 278 27.61 -10.50 -16.30
CA LYS A 278 27.91 -10.88 -17.70
C LYS A 278 29.03 -10.06 -18.33
N LEU A 279 29.07 -8.74 -18.08
CA LEU A 279 30.15 -7.88 -18.57
C LEU A 279 31.51 -8.30 -17.99
N GLU A 280 31.56 -8.77 -16.73
CA GLU A 280 32.78 -9.34 -16.14
C GLU A 280 33.21 -10.63 -16.86
N GLU A 281 32.26 -11.53 -17.16
CA GLU A 281 32.56 -12.75 -17.93
C GLU A 281 33.15 -12.39 -19.31
N GLN A 282 32.55 -11.40 -19.99
CA GLN A 282 33.03 -10.90 -21.28
C GLN A 282 34.43 -10.27 -21.18
N SER A 283 34.69 -9.45 -20.17
CA SER A 283 36.03 -8.86 -19.94
C SER A 283 37.07 -9.93 -19.59
N THR A 284 36.68 -11.00 -18.89
CA THR A 284 37.57 -12.13 -18.59
C THR A 284 37.97 -12.91 -19.84
N LYS A 285 37.03 -13.07 -20.81
CA LYS A 285 37.32 -13.69 -22.12
C LYS A 285 38.24 -12.81 -22.96
N MET A 286 38.07 -11.49 -22.90
CA MET A 286 38.82 -10.53 -23.71
C MET A 286 38.91 -9.16 -23.03
N THR A 287 40.14 -8.71 -22.77
CA THR A 287 40.44 -7.38 -22.23
C THR A 287 41.61 -6.73 -22.97
N TYR A 288 41.82 -5.44 -22.73
CA TYR A 288 42.86 -4.63 -23.35
C TYR A 288 43.28 -3.48 -22.43
N GLU A 289 44.42 -2.86 -22.73
CA GLU A 289 44.90 -1.67 -22.02
C GLU A 289 43.86 -0.54 -22.11
N GLY A 290 43.35 -0.10 -20.96
CA GLY A 290 42.32 0.94 -20.88
C GLY A 290 40.87 0.43 -20.99
N ASP A 291 40.63 -0.89 -20.92
CA ASP A 291 39.26 -1.45 -20.82
C ASP A 291 38.52 -0.84 -19.62
N PRO A 292 37.36 -0.19 -19.83
CA PRO A 292 36.63 0.47 -18.75
C PRO A 292 35.92 -0.51 -17.81
N ILE A 293 35.67 -1.77 -18.24
CA ILE A 293 34.86 -2.74 -17.49
C ILE A 293 35.48 -3.07 -16.13
N PRO A 294 36.75 -3.51 -16.02
CA PRO A 294 37.32 -3.97 -14.74
C PRO A 294 37.29 -2.89 -13.65
N VAL A 295 37.43 -1.62 -14.01
CA VAL A 295 37.48 -0.50 -13.06
C VAL A 295 36.07 -0.02 -12.71
N GLN A 296 35.23 0.29 -13.71
CA GLN A 296 33.92 0.91 -13.44
C GLN A 296 32.91 -0.08 -12.85
N ARG A 297 32.97 -1.35 -13.27
CA ARG A 297 32.00 -2.37 -12.86
C ARG A 297 32.02 -2.62 -11.35
N ILE A 298 33.18 -2.55 -10.69
CA ILE A 298 33.29 -2.76 -9.23
C ILE A 298 32.44 -1.73 -8.48
N HIS A 299 32.63 -0.45 -8.79
CA HIS A 299 31.88 0.65 -8.18
C HIS A 299 30.38 0.56 -8.48
N MET A 300 30.00 0.17 -9.70
CA MET A 300 28.60 -0.01 -10.07
C MET A 300 27.96 -1.18 -9.33
N LEU A 301 28.66 -2.30 -9.19
CA LEU A 301 28.16 -3.48 -8.47
C LEU A 301 27.97 -3.19 -6.98
N GLU A 302 28.92 -2.49 -6.35
CA GLU A 302 28.78 -2.02 -4.97
C GLU A 302 27.55 -1.14 -4.81
N ARG A 303 27.35 -0.17 -5.72
CA ARG A 303 26.21 0.75 -5.67
C ARG A 303 24.89 0.02 -5.88
N VAL A 304 24.78 -0.86 -6.87
CA VAL A 304 23.58 -1.67 -7.11
C VAL A 304 23.27 -2.56 -5.91
N THR A 305 24.30 -3.19 -5.33
CA THR A 305 24.15 -4.02 -4.15
C THR A 305 23.62 -3.22 -2.97
N PHE A 306 24.17 -2.02 -2.72
CA PHE A 306 23.68 -1.11 -1.70
C PHE A 306 22.22 -0.70 -1.93
N LEU A 307 21.83 -0.39 -3.17
CA LEU A 307 20.45 -0.05 -3.52
C LEU A 307 19.49 -1.23 -3.25
N ILE A 308 19.89 -2.46 -3.57
CA ILE A 308 19.13 -3.67 -3.25
C ILE A 308 18.94 -3.78 -1.72
N TYR A 309 20.02 -3.67 -0.93
CA TYR A 309 19.94 -3.72 0.53
C TYR A 309 18.97 -2.66 1.08
N ASN A 310 19.08 -1.42 0.62
CA ASN A 310 18.23 -0.33 1.09
C ASN A 310 16.75 -0.55 0.70
N LEU A 311 16.49 -1.02 -0.52
CA LEU A 311 15.14 -1.30 -0.99
C LEU A 311 14.48 -2.40 -0.15
N PHE A 312 15.19 -3.51 0.08
CA PHE A 312 14.69 -4.61 0.91
C PHE A 312 14.42 -4.18 2.35
N LYS A 313 15.34 -3.40 2.95
CA LYS A 313 15.18 -2.88 4.32
C LYS A 313 13.91 -2.03 4.48
N ASN A 314 13.59 -1.21 3.49
CA ASN A 314 12.38 -0.38 3.51
C ASN A 314 11.10 -1.15 3.13
N SER A 315 11.22 -2.29 2.44
CA SER A 315 10.08 -3.09 1.98
C SER A 315 9.38 -3.90 3.06
N PHE A 316 10.00 -4.12 4.22
CA PHE A 316 9.46 -4.97 5.28
C PHE A 316 8.62 -4.16 6.27
N VAL A 317 7.29 -4.30 6.18
CA VAL A 317 6.34 -3.45 6.91
C VAL A 317 5.29 -4.26 7.66
N VAL A 318 4.76 -3.65 8.72
CA VAL A 318 3.57 -4.15 9.43
C VAL A 318 2.34 -3.68 8.66
N GLU A 319 1.64 -4.57 7.95
CA GLU A 319 0.43 -4.25 7.19
C GLU A 319 -0.80 -4.07 8.10
N ARG A 320 -0.93 -4.94 9.12
CA ARG A 320 -1.97 -4.84 10.15
C ARG A 320 -1.31 -4.79 11.51
N GLN A 321 -1.48 -3.66 12.19
CA GLN A 321 -0.94 -3.43 13.53
C GLN A 321 -1.53 -4.41 14.56
N PRO A 322 -0.80 -4.69 15.67
CA PRO A 322 -1.25 -5.59 16.72
C PRO A 322 -2.67 -5.26 17.23
N CYS A 323 -3.57 -6.23 17.18
CA CYS A 323 -4.96 -6.03 17.60
C CYS A 323 -5.57 -7.31 18.20
N MET A 324 -6.36 -7.17 19.26
CA MET A 324 -7.10 -8.30 19.85
C MET A 324 -8.39 -8.54 19.05
N PRO A 325 -8.66 -9.77 18.57
CA PRO A 325 -9.92 -10.09 17.90
C PRO A 325 -11.18 -9.80 18.73
N THR A 326 -11.08 -9.82 20.06
CA THR A 326 -12.17 -9.50 20.97
C THR A 326 -12.47 -8.01 21.06
N HIS A 327 -11.54 -7.14 20.64
CA HIS A 327 -11.64 -5.68 20.71
C HIS A 327 -11.10 -5.01 19.42
N PRO A 328 -11.72 -5.26 18.25
CA PRO A 328 -11.21 -4.78 16.96
C PRO A 328 -11.20 -3.25 16.83
N GLN A 329 -12.00 -2.55 17.63
CA GLN A 329 -12.09 -1.08 17.63
C GLN A 329 -10.95 -0.38 18.40
N ARG A 330 -10.04 -1.14 19.03
CA ARG A 330 -8.97 -0.63 19.89
C ARG A 330 -7.64 -1.33 19.56
N PRO A 331 -7.07 -1.10 18.36
CA PRO A 331 -5.76 -1.63 18.01
C PRO A 331 -4.67 -1.09 18.96
N LEU A 332 -3.51 -1.73 19.00
CA LEU A 332 -2.34 -1.34 19.82
C LEU A 332 -2.54 -1.43 21.35
N VAL A 333 -3.73 -1.74 21.85
CA VAL A 333 -3.94 -2.07 23.27
C VAL A 333 -4.04 -3.58 23.39
N LEU A 334 -3.11 -4.19 24.14
CA LEU A 334 -3.01 -5.64 24.27
C LEU A 334 -3.22 -6.06 25.71
N LYS A 335 -4.10 -7.03 25.95
CA LYS A 335 -4.31 -7.60 27.28
C LYS A 335 -3.41 -8.81 27.50
N THR A 336 -2.76 -8.86 28.65
CA THR A 336 -1.94 -10.02 29.05
C THR A 336 -2.74 -11.31 28.99
N LEU A 337 -2.12 -12.39 28.50
CA LEU A 337 -2.70 -13.72 28.32
C LEU A 337 -3.83 -13.81 27.28
N ILE A 338 -4.17 -12.72 26.59
CA ILE A 338 -5.15 -12.74 25.49
C ILE A 338 -4.42 -12.81 24.15
N GLN A 339 -5.00 -13.56 23.19
CA GLN A 339 -4.46 -13.67 21.85
C GLN A 339 -4.67 -12.37 21.08
N PHE A 340 -3.65 -11.95 20.33
CA PHE A 340 -3.74 -10.86 19.38
C PHE A 340 -3.23 -11.31 18.02
N THR A 341 -3.59 -10.52 17.00
CA THR A 341 -3.16 -10.72 15.63
C THR A 341 -2.29 -9.58 15.14
N VAL A 342 -1.34 -9.88 14.28
CA VAL A 342 -0.51 -8.91 13.57
C VAL A 342 -0.17 -9.49 12.20
N LYS A 343 -0.19 -8.65 11.16
CA LYS A 343 0.13 -9.06 9.78
C LYS A 343 1.29 -8.23 9.27
N LEU A 344 2.32 -8.90 8.77
CA LEU A 344 3.47 -8.30 8.11
C LEU A 344 3.40 -8.58 6.62
N ARG A 345 3.97 -7.68 5.84
CA ARG A 345 4.05 -7.78 4.38
C ARG A 345 5.43 -7.36 3.92
N LEU A 346 5.99 -8.11 2.97
CA LEU A 346 7.13 -7.70 2.20
C LEU A 346 6.62 -7.06 0.90
N LEU A 347 6.93 -5.77 0.69
CA LEU A 347 6.50 -5.05 -0.51
C LEU A 347 7.21 -5.53 -1.79
N ILE A 348 8.28 -6.31 -1.65
CA ILE A 348 8.94 -6.99 -2.76
C ILE A 348 8.32 -8.37 -2.90
N LYS A 349 7.58 -8.58 -3.99
CA LYS A 349 6.92 -9.85 -4.30
C LYS A 349 7.74 -10.63 -5.32
N LEU A 350 8.63 -11.48 -4.82
CA LEU A 350 9.39 -12.42 -5.65
C LEU A 350 8.90 -13.86 -5.37
N PRO A 351 8.49 -14.64 -6.38
CA PRO A 351 8.06 -16.04 -6.20
C PRO A 351 9.09 -16.91 -5.46
N GLU A 352 10.38 -16.64 -5.66
CA GLU A 352 11.51 -17.34 -5.05
C GLU A 352 11.54 -17.23 -3.52
N LEU A 353 10.87 -16.22 -2.95
CA LEU A 353 10.80 -15.98 -1.51
C LEU A 353 9.67 -16.74 -0.81
N ASN A 354 8.78 -17.38 -1.56
CA ASN A 354 7.62 -18.06 -1.00
C ASN A 354 8.06 -19.20 -0.06
N TYR A 355 7.60 -19.16 1.20
CA TYR A 355 7.99 -20.07 2.28
C TYR A 355 9.47 -20.10 2.67
N GLN A 356 10.34 -19.31 2.02
CA GLN A 356 11.77 -19.23 2.34
C GLN A 356 12.06 -18.27 3.49
N VAL A 357 11.23 -17.23 3.64
CA VAL A 357 11.46 -16.16 4.61
C VAL A 357 10.75 -16.47 5.93
N LYS A 358 11.52 -16.75 6.99
CA LYS A 358 10.99 -17.06 8.33
C LYS A 358 11.10 -15.84 9.25
N VAL A 359 9.95 -15.30 9.63
CA VAL A 359 9.87 -14.14 10.52
C VAL A 359 9.75 -14.58 11.98
N LYS A 360 10.55 -13.98 12.86
CA LYS A 360 10.52 -14.14 14.31
C LYS A 360 9.99 -12.86 14.96
N ALA A 361 9.06 -12.99 15.90
CA ALA A 361 8.50 -11.89 16.69
C ALA A 361 9.09 -11.88 18.13
N SER A 362 9.43 -10.68 18.61
CA SER A 362 9.88 -10.41 19.98
C SER A 362 9.27 -9.12 20.54
N ILE A 363 9.26 -8.94 21.86
CA ILE A 363 8.87 -7.69 22.51
C ILE A 363 10.12 -7.04 23.11
N ASP A 364 10.25 -5.72 22.95
CA ASP A 364 11.23 -4.85 23.63
C ASP A 364 12.70 -5.29 23.50
N LYS A 365 13.12 -5.79 22.34
CA LYS A 365 14.52 -6.20 22.11
C LYS A 365 15.51 -5.04 22.21
N ASN A 366 15.12 -3.86 21.72
CA ASN A 366 15.96 -2.67 21.61
C ASN A 366 15.59 -1.54 22.60
N VAL A 367 14.59 -1.76 23.47
CA VAL A 367 14.16 -0.78 24.47
C VAL A 367 15.01 -0.96 25.73
N SER A 368 16.16 -0.29 25.74
CA SER A 368 16.96 -0.14 26.95
C SER A 368 16.20 0.71 27.98
N THR A 369 16.00 0.13 29.17
CA THR A 369 16.02 0.82 30.47
C THR A 369 14.83 1.62 31.00
N LEU A 370 13.68 1.76 30.32
CA LEU A 370 12.58 2.62 30.84
C LEU A 370 11.32 1.91 31.38
N SER A 371 11.02 0.67 30.99
CA SER A 371 9.85 -0.05 31.53
C SER A 371 10.26 -0.98 32.66
N ASN A 372 9.54 -0.86 33.79
CA ASN A 372 9.68 -1.76 34.94
C ASN A 372 9.04 -3.14 34.69
N ARG A 373 8.25 -3.29 33.62
CA ARG A 373 7.50 -4.51 33.29
C ARG A 373 8.07 -5.13 32.01
N ARG A 374 8.43 -6.41 32.09
CA ARG A 374 8.93 -7.16 30.92
C ARG A 374 7.89 -8.16 30.44
N PHE A 375 7.74 -8.27 29.13
CA PHE A 375 6.79 -9.18 28.50
C PHE A 375 7.49 -10.14 27.56
N VAL A 376 6.93 -11.34 27.43
CA VAL A 376 7.35 -12.36 26.46
C VAL A 376 6.15 -12.77 25.63
N LEU A 377 6.39 -13.04 24.35
CA LEU A 377 5.39 -13.61 23.44
C LEU A 377 5.32 -15.13 23.63
N CYS A 378 4.14 -15.61 24.03
CA CYS A 378 3.77 -17.01 23.97
C CYS A 378 3.02 -17.32 22.67
N GLY A 379 3.09 -18.58 22.22
CA GLY A 379 2.48 -19.06 20.97
C GLY A 379 3.49 -19.24 19.85
N THR A 380 3.01 -19.23 18.60
CA THR A 380 3.86 -19.38 17.41
C THR A 380 4.55 -18.06 17.08
N ASN A 381 5.68 -17.80 17.72
CA ASN A 381 6.48 -16.58 17.53
C ASN A 381 7.43 -16.62 16.32
N VAL A 382 7.51 -17.75 15.60
CA VAL A 382 8.23 -17.87 14.33
C VAL A 382 7.28 -18.42 13.27
N LYS A 383 7.15 -17.73 12.14
CA LYS A 383 6.28 -18.13 11.03
C LYS A 383 6.86 -17.74 9.68
N ALA A 384 6.72 -18.61 8.69
CA ALA A 384 7.16 -18.34 7.32
C ALA A 384 6.17 -17.42 6.58
N MET A 385 6.69 -16.52 5.74
CA MET A 385 5.89 -15.75 4.78
C MET A 385 5.41 -16.64 3.64
N SER A 386 4.18 -16.41 3.20
CA SER A 386 3.53 -17.11 2.10
C SER A 386 2.87 -16.12 1.16
N ILE A 387 2.73 -16.51 -0.11
CA ILE A 387 1.96 -15.74 -1.08
C ILE A 387 0.46 -16.02 -0.85
N GLU A 388 -0.31 -14.98 -0.53
CA GLU A 388 -1.78 -15.07 -0.42
C GLU A 388 -2.43 -15.10 -1.82
N GLU A 389 -3.52 -15.87 -1.99
CA GLU A 389 -4.26 -16.03 -3.26
C GLU A 389 -5.24 -14.85 -3.56
N SER A 390 -5.05 -13.69 -2.95
CA SER A 390 -5.87 -12.49 -3.23
C SER A 390 -5.64 -11.96 -4.66
N SER A 391 -6.53 -11.08 -5.15
CA SER A 391 -6.56 -10.59 -6.54
C SER A 391 -5.21 -10.09 -7.10
N ASN A 392 -4.32 -9.55 -6.25
CA ASN A 392 -2.97 -9.14 -6.63
C ASN A 392 -1.85 -10.01 -6.04
N GLY A 393 -2.16 -10.95 -5.15
CA GLY A 393 -1.26 -11.78 -4.35
C GLY A 393 -0.19 -11.01 -3.56
N SER A 394 -0.10 -11.21 -2.25
CA SER A 394 0.87 -10.53 -1.39
C SER A 394 1.80 -11.53 -0.70
N LEU A 395 3.09 -11.21 -0.60
CA LEU A 395 4.02 -11.96 0.25
C LEU A 395 3.88 -11.45 1.68
N SER A 396 3.17 -12.21 2.50
CA SER A 396 2.81 -11.76 3.85
C SER A 396 2.84 -12.90 4.87
N VAL A 397 2.89 -12.54 6.14
CA VAL A 397 2.76 -13.45 7.26
C VAL A 397 1.82 -12.87 8.30
N GLU A 398 0.79 -13.64 8.65
CA GLU A 398 -0.14 -13.28 9.72
C GLU A 398 0.10 -14.15 10.95
N PHE A 399 0.44 -13.51 12.06
CA PHE A 399 0.51 -14.14 13.37
C PHE A 399 -0.87 -14.01 14.03
N ARG A 400 -1.59 -15.11 14.25
CA ARG A 400 -2.96 -15.09 14.82
C ARG A 400 -3.05 -15.44 16.30
N HIS A 401 -2.04 -16.10 16.84
CA HIS A 401 -2.08 -16.74 18.16
C HIS A 401 -0.94 -16.26 19.07
N LEU A 402 -0.51 -15.01 18.92
CA LEU A 402 0.48 -14.42 19.82
C LEU A 402 -0.21 -13.96 21.11
N GLN A 403 0.42 -14.22 22.26
CA GLN A 403 -0.07 -13.80 23.57
C GLN A 403 1.05 -13.11 24.34
N PRO A 404 0.85 -11.88 24.85
CA PRO A 404 1.82 -11.24 25.72
C PRO A 404 1.66 -11.81 27.14
N LYS A 405 2.76 -12.27 27.73
CA LYS A 405 2.83 -12.74 29.11
C LYS A 405 3.83 -11.92 29.89
N GLU A 406 3.39 -11.38 31.01
CA GLU A 406 4.23 -10.61 31.92
C GLU A 406 5.23 -11.54 32.64
N MET A 407 6.51 -11.17 32.62
CA MET A 407 7.56 -11.82 33.39
C MET A 407 7.64 -11.18 34.77
N LYS A 408 7.57 -12.00 35.83
CA LYS A 408 7.84 -11.52 37.18
C LYS A 408 9.34 -11.19 37.31
N SER A 409 9.65 -9.96 37.72
CA SER A 409 11.01 -9.56 38.06
C SER A 409 11.48 -10.32 39.30
N SER A 410 12.58 -11.08 39.17
CA SER A 410 13.17 -11.86 40.28
C SER A 410 14.12 -11.03 41.16
N ALA A 411 14.07 -9.71 41.10
CA ALA A 411 14.94 -8.83 41.88
C ALA A 411 14.08 -7.95 42.79
N GLY A 412 14.07 -8.28 44.07
CA GLY A 412 13.59 -7.39 45.12
C GLY A 412 14.53 -6.20 45.22
N GLY A 413 14.12 -5.05 44.70
CA GLY A 413 14.82 -3.78 44.87
C GLY A 413 13.80 -2.71 45.22
N LYS A 414 13.77 -2.31 46.49
CA LYS A 414 13.09 -1.08 46.94
C LYS A 414 13.80 0.11 46.28
N GLY A 415 13.25 0.64 45.21
CA GLY A 415 13.68 1.87 44.56
C GLY A 415 12.46 2.71 44.22
N ASN A 416 12.30 3.82 44.94
CA ASN A 416 11.21 4.76 44.79
C ASN A 416 11.57 5.74 43.66
N GLU A 417 11.33 5.36 42.41
CA GLU A 417 11.38 6.26 41.25
C GLU A 417 10.08 6.13 40.45
N GLY A 418 9.51 7.28 40.07
CA GLY A 418 8.12 7.48 39.67
C GLY A 418 7.57 6.43 38.72
N CYS A 419 6.63 5.64 39.21
CA CYS A 419 5.90 4.64 38.42
C CYS A 419 5.03 5.37 37.40
N HIS A 420 5.40 5.34 36.12
CA HIS A 420 4.46 5.63 35.05
C HIS A 420 3.18 4.81 35.31
N MET A 421 2.01 5.42 35.11
CA MET A 421 0.76 4.67 35.29
C MET A 421 0.79 3.47 34.34
N VAL A 422 0.28 2.31 34.78
CA VAL A 422 0.27 1.04 34.04
C VAL A 422 -0.25 1.19 32.58
N THR A 423 -1.04 2.23 32.31
CA THR A 423 -1.66 2.55 31.03
C THR A 423 -0.89 3.54 30.15
N GLU A 424 0.29 4.00 30.60
CA GLU A 424 1.16 4.95 29.90
C GLU A 424 2.49 4.32 29.47
N GLU A 425 2.77 3.08 29.91
CA GLU A 425 3.94 2.32 29.47
C GLU A 425 3.75 1.81 28.03
N LEU A 426 4.65 2.25 27.14
CA LEU A 426 4.66 1.89 25.74
C LEU A 426 5.71 0.81 25.47
N HIS A 427 5.30 -0.25 24.79
CA HIS A 427 6.12 -1.38 24.38
C HIS A 427 6.19 -1.45 22.85
N SER A 428 7.18 -2.15 22.30
CA SER A 428 7.29 -2.35 20.86
C SER A 428 7.48 -3.83 20.52
N ILE A 429 6.71 -4.31 19.53
CA ILE A 429 6.86 -5.65 18.99
C ILE A 429 7.78 -5.58 17.78
N THR A 430 8.95 -6.20 17.90
CA THR A 430 9.98 -6.32 16.86
C THR A 430 9.78 -7.59 16.06
N PHE A 431 9.98 -7.50 14.75
CA PHE A 431 9.91 -8.61 13.82
C PHE A 431 11.21 -8.69 13.04
N GLU A 432 11.81 -9.86 13.02
CA GLU A 432 13.13 -10.11 12.44
C GLU A 432 13.05 -11.22 11.43
N THR A 433 13.77 -11.06 10.33
CA THR A 433 13.94 -12.11 9.34
C THR A 433 15.25 -11.94 8.60
N GLN A 434 15.77 -13.04 8.08
CA GLN A 434 16.92 -13.04 7.18
C GLN A 434 16.47 -13.57 5.82
N ILE A 435 16.91 -12.91 4.75
CA ILE A 435 16.65 -13.30 3.38
C ILE A 435 17.98 -13.68 2.72
N CYS A 436 18.04 -14.88 2.15
CA CYS A 436 19.16 -15.33 1.33
C CYS A 436 18.72 -15.45 -0.12
N LEU A 437 19.18 -14.54 -0.99
CA LEU A 437 18.82 -14.50 -2.41
C LEU A 437 20.04 -14.14 -3.26
N TYR A 438 20.27 -14.89 -4.35
CA TYR A 438 21.33 -14.59 -5.33
C TYR A 438 22.71 -14.31 -4.71
N GLY A 439 23.07 -15.06 -3.64
CA GLY A 439 24.33 -14.88 -2.91
C GLY A 439 24.38 -13.70 -1.94
N LEU A 440 23.29 -12.92 -1.80
CA LEU A 440 23.15 -11.88 -0.78
C LEU A 440 22.46 -12.45 0.46
N THR A 441 22.92 -12.00 1.63
CA THR A 441 22.27 -12.24 2.93
C THR A 441 21.81 -10.91 3.49
N ILE A 442 20.49 -10.71 3.57
CA ILE A 442 19.86 -9.46 3.96
C ILE A 442 19.10 -9.67 5.27
N ASP A 443 19.54 -9.02 6.34
CA ASP A 443 18.82 -8.99 7.60
C ASP A 443 17.79 -7.87 7.59
N LEU A 444 16.54 -8.21 7.91
CA LEU A 444 15.41 -7.30 7.93
C LEU A 444 14.83 -7.25 9.34
N GLU A 445 14.61 -6.03 9.81
CA GLU A 445 13.96 -5.75 11.09
C GLU A 445 12.88 -4.68 10.86
N THR A 446 11.70 -4.90 11.42
CA THR A 446 10.62 -3.90 11.46
C THR A 446 9.90 -3.99 12.79
N SER A 447 9.26 -2.91 13.22
CA SER A 447 8.57 -2.84 14.51
C SER A 447 7.13 -2.38 14.35
N SER A 448 6.25 -2.83 15.24
CA SER A 448 4.91 -2.28 15.36
C SER A 448 4.95 -0.83 15.83
N LEU A 449 3.83 -0.12 15.66
CA LEU A 449 3.60 1.08 16.46
C LEU A 449 3.62 0.72 17.94
N PRO A 450 3.90 1.69 18.83
CA PRO A 450 3.92 1.42 20.26
C PRO A 450 2.59 0.87 20.77
N VAL A 451 2.67 -0.15 21.62
CA VAL A 451 1.53 -0.86 22.20
C VAL A 451 1.47 -0.66 23.71
N VAL A 452 0.27 -0.60 24.27
CA VAL A 452 0.05 -0.54 25.72
C VAL A 452 -0.40 -1.91 26.22
N MET A 453 0.26 -2.42 27.26
CA MET A 453 -0.01 -3.74 27.85
C MET A 453 -0.89 -3.63 29.11
N ILE A 454 -2.14 -4.08 29.01
CA ILE A 454 -3.12 -4.04 30.11
C ILE A 454 -3.30 -5.41 30.78
N SER A 455 -3.64 -5.42 32.07
CA SER A 455 -3.96 -6.65 32.81
C SER A 455 -5.48 -6.85 32.92
N ASN A 456 -6.24 -5.76 33.00
CA ASN A 456 -7.70 -5.77 33.12
C ASN A 456 -8.36 -4.89 32.04
N VAL A 457 -9.55 -5.30 31.59
CA VAL A 457 -10.36 -4.56 30.59
C VAL A 457 -10.78 -3.19 31.12
N SER A 458 -10.89 -3.00 32.44
CA SER A 458 -11.16 -1.68 33.02
C SER A 458 -10.11 -0.61 32.67
N GLN A 459 -8.89 -1.03 32.30
CA GLN A 459 -7.79 -0.15 31.89
C GLN A 459 -7.85 0.25 30.41
N LEU A 460 -8.71 -0.42 29.62
CA LEU A 460 -8.81 -0.22 28.17
C LEU A 460 -9.07 1.24 27.77
N PRO A 461 -9.96 2.02 28.43
CA PRO A 461 -10.19 3.42 28.07
C PRO A 461 -8.94 4.29 28.23
N ASN A 462 -8.22 4.14 29.35
CA ASN A 462 -7.02 4.93 29.64
C ASN A 462 -5.86 4.54 28.72
N ALA A 463 -5.66 3.23 28.50
CA ALA A 463 -4.66 2.75 27.55
C ALA A 463 -4.93 3.25 26.13
N TRP A 464 -6.20 3.28 25.73
CA TRP A 464 -6.59 3.82 24.43
C TRP A 464 -6.33 5.32 24.31
N ALA A 465 -6.57 6.09 25.38
CA ALA A 465 -6.24 7.52 25.39
C ALA A 465 -4.74 7.76 25.16
N SER A 466 -3.86 6.96 25.78
CA SER A 466 -2.41 7.01 25.54
C SER A 466 -2.04 6.71 24.09
N ILE A 467 -2.68 5.69 23.49
CA ILE A 467 -2.48 5.34 22.07
C ILE A 467 -2.93 6.48 21.15
N ILE A 468 -4.09 7.10 21.40
CA ILE A 468 -4.56 8.25 20.62
C ILE A 468 -3.56 9.39 20.73
N TRP A 469 -3.17 9.75 21.96
CA TRP A 469 -2.24 10.85 22.21
C TRP A 469 -0.91 10.63 21.48
N TYR A 470 -0.32 9.44 21.61
CA TYR A 470 0.92 9.11 20.92
C TYR A 470 0.79 9.27 19.40
N ASN A 471 -0.26 8.69 18.81
CA ASN A 471 -0.43 8.65 17.35
C ASN A 471 -0.87 9.97 16.71
N VAL A 472 -1.44 10.88 17.51
CA VAL A 472 -1.75 12.25 17.09
C VAL A 472 -0.51 13.13 17.17
N SER A 473 0.28 13.00 18.24
CA SER A 473 1.42 13.89 18.54
C SER A 473 2.73 13.50 17.85
N THR A 474 2.91 12.25 17.46
CA THR A 474 4.17 11.76 16.85
C THR A 474 3.99 11.42 15.38
N ASN A 475 4.90 11.94 14.55
CA ASN A 475 5.02 11.57 13.13
C ASN A 475 6.05 10.46 12.90
N ASP A 476 6.72 10.02 13.97
CA ASP A 476 7.88 9.16 13.86
C ASP A 476 7.57 7.75 14.38
N SER A 477 7.78 6.75 13.53
CA SER A 477 7.71 5.34 13.92
C SER A 477 8.97 4.89 14.69
N GLN A 478 10.00 5.75 14.76
CA GLN A 478 11.29 5.48 15.41
C GLN A 478 11.84 6.65 16.24
N SER A 479 11.06 7.69 16.56
CA SER A 479 11.55 8.67 17.53
C SER A 479 11.68 7.99 18.88
N ASN A 480 12.89 8.02 19.42
CA ASN A 480 13.20 7.56 20.76
C ASN A 480 12.09 7.99 21.71
N LEU A 481 11.53 7.01 22.44
CA LEU A 481 10.53 7.16 23.51
C LEU A 481 10.86 8.28 24.53
N ALA A 482 12.08 8.81 24.50
CA ALA A 482 12.58 9.86 25.38
C ALA A 482 12.19 11.31 25.01
N THR A 483 11.93 11.65 23.74
CA THR A 483 11.95 13.09 23.34
C THR A 483 10.58 13.80 23.37
N VAL A 484 9.46 13.08 23.35
CA VAL A 484 8.13 13.71 23.17
C VAL A 484 7.55 14.28 24.48
N MET A 485 8.07 13.92 25.65
CA MET A 485 7.51 14.37 26.94
C MET A 485 8.00 15.74 27.42
N VAL A 486 9.00 16.37 26.77
CA VAL A 486 9.63 17.60 27.32
C VAL A 486 8.97 18.90 26.85
N THR A 487 8.22 18.91 25.75
CA THR A 487 7.60 20.16 25.24
C THR A 487 6.09 20.17 25.46
N SER A 488 5.68 20.53 26.68
CA SER A 488 4.28 20.82 27.02
C SER A 488 3.95 22.30 26.80
N PRO A 489 2.77 22.62 26.25
CA PRO A 489 1.91 23.64 26.82
C PRO A 489 0.64 23.00 27.40
N GLY A 490 0.16 23.55 28.52
CA GLY A 490 -0.79 22.90 29.43
C GLY A 490 -2.16 22.46 28.86
N PRO A 491 -2.88 21.62 29.61
CA PRO A 491 -4.04 20.84 29.17
C PRO A 491 -5.31 21.66 28.85
N SER A 492 -5.31 22.95 29.12
CA SER A 492 -6.48 23.84 28.94
C SER A 492 -6.53 24.51 27.56
N SER A 493 -5.40 24.69 26.87
CA SER A 493 -5.39 25.29 25.52
C SER A 493 -5.65 24.27 24.41
N ALA A 494 -5.37 22.98 24.65
CA ALA A 494 -5.53 21.93 23.64
C ALA A 494 -6.99 21.42 23.55
N ARG A 495 -7.75 21.48 24.65
CA ARG A 495 -9.12 20.95 24.70
C ARG A 495 -10.10 21.68 23.78
N ASN A 496 -10.03 23.02 23.69
CA ASN A 496 -11.02 23.78 22.92
C ASN A 496 -10.60 24.08 21.47
N THR A 497 -9.31 24.15 21.17
CA THR A 497 -8.86 24.53 19.82
C THR A 497 -8.69 23.33 18.88
N TYR A 498 -8.44 22.12 19.41
CA TYR A 498 -8.17 20.93 18.58
C TYR A 498 -9.41 20.04 18.34
N LEU A 499 -10.39 20.04 19.24
CA LEU A 499 -11.67 19.34 19.03
C LEU A 499 -12.54 20.00 17.93
N VAL A 500 -12.31 21.28 17.64
CA VAL A 500 -13.12 22.07 16.68
C VAL A 500 -12.48 22.12 15.28
N ASN A 501 -11.16 22.00 15.16
CA ASN A 501 -10.46 22.29 13.90
C ASN A 501 -9.82 21.10 13.17
N HIS A 502 -9.72 19.90 13.77
CA HIS A 502 -8.90 18.80 13.19
C HIS A 502 -9.52 17.39 13.20
N LEU A 503 -10.78 17.22 13.59
CA LEU A 503 -11.50 15.94 13.46
C LEU A 503 -12.73 16.15 12.56
N PRO A 504 -12.89 15.41 11.44
CA PRO A 504 -14.06 15.58 10.57
C PRO A 504 -15.35 14.96 11.15
N PHE A 505 -15.34 14.53 12.42
CA PHE A 505 -16.48 13.88 13.06
C PHE A 505 -16.94 14.65 14.29
N GLY A 506 -17.54 15.82 14.05
CA GLY A 506 -18.15 16.66 15.09
C GLY A 506 -19.39 16.06 15.78
N HIS A 507 -19.87 14.87 15.38
CA HIS A 507 -21.04 14.25 15.99
C HIS A 507 -20.86 12.79 16.45
N GLY A 508 -19.86 12.05 15.97
CA GLY A 508 -19.70 10.62 16.28
C GLY A 508 -18.87 10.29 17.54
N LEU A 509 -18.01 11.21 17.99
CA LEU A 509 -17.09 10.95 19.11
C LEU A 509 -17.70 11.18 20.50
N LYS A 510 -18.88 11.83 20.60
CA LYS A 510 -19.54 12.05 21.89
C LYS A 510 -20.05 10.76 22.55
N GLN A 511 -20.23 9.68 21.80
CA GLN A 511 -20.70 8.40 22.37
C GLN A 511 -19.59 7.52 22.96
N TYR A 512 -18.31 7.90 22.81
CA TYR A 512 -17.16 7.08 23.28
C TYR A 512 -16.44 7.67 24.50
N TRP A 513 -16.96 8.75 25.08
CA TRP A 513 -16.38 9.47 26.23
C TRP A 513 -17.34 9.54 27.43
N ILE A 514 -18.18 8.52 27.63
CA ILE A 514 -18.85 8.24 28.90
C ILE A 514 -18.47 6.83 29.36
#